data_AF-A0A8H5N530-F1
#
_entry.id   AF-A0A8H5N530-F1
#
_cell.length_a   1.000
_cell.length_b   1.000
_cell.length_c   1.000
_cell.angle_alpha   90.00
_cell.angle_beta   90.00
_cell.angle_gamma   90.00
#
_symmetry.space_group_name_H-M   'P 1'
#
loop_
_entity.id
_entity.type
_entity.pdbx_description
1 polymer ?
#
loop_
_entity_poly.entity_id
_entity_poly.type
_entity_poly.pdbx_seq_one_letter_code
_entity_poly.pdbx_strand_id
1 'polypeptide(L)'
;MGESGTTASAEADGPEASKKDLPPLVEIDPAGDIVLDVTFETSISTLNKTRKAELAASRKAGTQPPDRSSLKSKVLVAYRVNLGALKKHSKYFSNLLSNSQFREAKIISDIHEKLAQLKIKVNEADVDDLPWIPITDDDDATKAAGRENAMEDILNIIHQRPTKTSRGTMSYVTTLAIVADRFDCVAAVARVLNTDLKFKWPLTSNKPLRSDDGRPTETEQVLRQKVLVAWLLGQPMRLQQSTRELIMRGSSLWSEFYDTDADMTASWWNLPDGLEEELRHRRECIINTVSSVQRHFLALFSSRERQCKLGYDSSAACDSYQLGQMLKFLVNKNLLFLVDYSPASLNMVPDTAMIEIEELLSTLQQCPSYQIDKNHTNCGLRVRLEPILSYMRSMLSAGVIAIPYADWKKRPTEISWLALREHTVGDKDYQPKKFHFTRAIANDQRLRYEGALYVDTMAKAMFMADEWDWTPEN
;
A
#
# COMPACT_ATOMS: atom_id res chain seq x y z
N MET A 1 23.66 -70.44 -11.24
CA MET A 1 22.50 -70.04 -10.42
C MET A 1 22.91 -70.14 -8.96
N GLY A 2 22.75 -69.06 -8.20
CA GLY A 2 22.74 -69.08 -6.73
C GLY A 2 24.05 -68.74 -6.02
N GLU A 3 24.42 -67.45 -6.02
CA GLU A 3 25.39 -66.79 -5.13
C GLU A 3 24.87 -66.70 -3.69
N SER A 4 25.67 -67.07 -2.70
CA SER A 4 26.56 -66.23 -1.84
C SER A 4 25.82 -65.40 -0.79
N GLY A 5 25.98 -65.80 0.47
CA GLY A 5 25.75 -64.96 1.64
C GLY A 5 27.07 -64.79 2.40
N THR A 6 27.60 -63.57 2.43
CA THR A 6 28.66 -63.16 3.36
C THR A 6 28.34 -61.76 3.84
N THR A 7 28.19 -61.63 5.15
CA THR A 7 27.95 -60.40 5.91
C THR A 7 29.24 -59.58 6.00
N ALA A 8 29.21 -58.35 5.53
CA ALA A 8 30.27 -57.36 5.72
C ALA A 8 29.75 -56.21 6.60
N SER A 9 30.53 -55.87 7.62
CA SER A 9 30.36 -54.71 8.49
C SER A 9 30.30 -53.41 7.70
N ALA A 10 29.33 -52.56 8.02
CA ALA A 10 29.27 -51.19 7.56
C ALA A 10 30.17 -50.32 8.48
N GLU A 11 31.34 -49.95 7.98
CA GLU A 11 32.09 -48.80 8.49
C GLU A 11 31.33 -47.52 8.13
N ALA A 12 31.04 -46.73 9.16
CA ALA A 12 30.41 -45.43 9.04
C ALA A 12 31.49 -44.37 8.77
N ASP A 13 31.78 -44.12 7.50
CA ASP A 13 32.51 -42.92 7.06
C ASP A 13 31.51 -41.76 6.94
N GLY A 14 31.43 -40.93 7.98
CA GLY A 14 30.85 -39.60 7.87
C GLY A 14 31.85 -38.69 7.13
N PRO A 15 31.43 -37.92 6.12
CA PRO A 15 32.36 -37.06 5.40
C PRO A 15 32.80 -35.91 6.31
N GLU A 16 34.07 -35.90 6.70
CA GLU A 16 34.75 -34.73 7.25
C GLU A 16 34.65 -33.59 6.22
N ALA A 17 33.89 -32.54 6.58
CA ALA A 17 33.80 -31.32 5.79
C ALA A 17 35.18 -30.67 5.69
N SER A 18 35.75 -30.69 4.49
CA SER A 18 36.97 -29.95 4.16
C SER A 18 36.78 -28.46 4.45
N LYS A 19 37.80 -27.82 5.06
CA LYS A 19 37.88 -26.38 5.44
C LYS A 19 37.73 -25.35 4.30
N LYS A 20 37.13 -25.69 3.15
CA LYS A 20 37.00 -24.85 1.95
C LYS A 20 35.60 -24.29 1.68
N ASP A 21 34.57 -24.69 2.42
CA ASP A 21 33.17 -24.33 2.15
C ASP A 21 32.52 -23.44 3.23
N LEU A 22 33.31 -22.77 4.08
CA LEU A 22 32.74 -21.83 5.05
C LEU A 22 32.15 -20.61 4.34
N PRO A 23 30.91 -20.20 4.67
CA PRO A 23 30.27 -19.04 4.05
C PRO A 23 31.06 -17.75 4.34
N PRO A 24 30.94 -16.72 3.48
CA PRO A 24 31.58 -15.44 3.72
C PRO A 24 31.16 -14.86 5.08
N LEU A 25 32.15 -14.62 5.94
CA LEU A 25 31.95 -14.06 7.27
C LEU A 25 31.94 -12.53 7.21
N VAL A 26 30.91 -11.93 7.79
CA VAL A 26 30.76 -10.49 7.99
C VAL A 26 30.81 -10.19 9.48
N GLU A 27 31.84 -9.43 9.89
CA GLU A 27 32.01 -9.01 11.28
C GLU A 27 31.16 -7.77 11.58
N ILE A 28 29.89 -7.99 11.95
CA ILE A 28 29.03 -6.90 12.44
C ILE A 28 29.54 -6.43 13.80
N ASP A 29 29.88 -7.36 14.69
CA ASP A 29 30.58 -7.06 15.94
C ASP A 29 31.77 -8.01 16.13
N PRO A 30 33.03 -7.52 16.09
CA PRO A 30 34.22 -8.33 16.35
C PRO A 30 34.22 -8.99 17.73
N ALA A 31 33.53 -8.39 18.71
CA ALA A 31 33.35 -8.97 20.06
C ALA A 31 32.04 -9.76 20.18
N GLY A 32 31.41 -10.11 19.06
CA GLY A 32 30.18 -10.89 19.02
C GLY A 32 30.37 -12.30 19.58
N ASP A 33 29.33 -12.79 20.23
CA ASP A 33 29.26 -14.03 21.00
C ASP A 33 28.46 -15.14 20.32
N ILE A 34 27.90 -14.87 19.14
CA ILE A 34 27.25 -15.84 18.27
C ILE A 34 27.53 -15.53 16.78
N VAL A 35 27.29 -16.52 15.91
CA VAL A 35 27.30 -16.38 14.45
C VAL A 35 25.93 -16.71 13.89
N LEU A 36 25.32 -15.79 13.13
CA LEU A 36 24.10 -16.07 12.38
C LEU A 36 24.48 -16.58 10.99
N ASP A 37 24.15 -17.83 10.68
CA ASP A 37 24.33 -18.43 9.36
C ASP A 37 23.06 -18.25 8.54
N VAL A 38 23.02 -17.21 7.71
CA VAL A 38 21.81 -16.82 6.99
C VAL A 38 21.86 -17.30 5.55
N THR A 39 20.87 -18.11 5.18
CA THR A 39 20.63 -18.59 3.83
C THR A 39 19.55 -17.75 3.16
N PHE A 40 19.91 -17.01 2.12
CA PHE A 40 18.99 -16.25 1.29
C PHE A 40 18.60 -17.05 0.05
N GLU A 41 17.31 -17.31 -0.12
CA GLU A 41 16.74 -17.98 -1.27
C GLU A 41 16.02 -16.96 -2.15
N THR A 42 16.35 -16.91 -3.44
CA THR A 42 15.75 -15.97 -4.39
C THR A 42 15.19 -16.72 -5.58
N SER A 43 13.89 -16.53 -5.82
CA SER A 43 13.17 -17.15 -6.92
C SER A 43 13.74 -16.75 -8.29
N ILE A 44 13.59 -17.67 -9.26
CA ILE A 44 14.07 -17.47 -10.64
C ILE A 44 13.38 -16.26 -11.29
N SER A 45 12.09 -16.04 -11.00
CA SER A 45 11.32 -14.92 -11.54
C SER A 45 11.88 -13.58 -11.05
N THR A 46 12.19 -13.46 -9.76
CA THR A 46 12.83 -12.26 -9.19
C THR A 46 14.21 -12.03 -9.77
N LEU A 47 15.06 -13.05 -9.87
CA LEU A 47 16.39 -12.91 -10.49
C LEU A 47 16.31 -12.39 -11.93
N ASN A 48 15.37 -12.91 -12.72
CA ASN A 48 15.17 -12.48 -14.09
C ASN A 48 14.67 -11.03 -14.18
N LYS A 49 13.73 -10.64 -13.30
CA LYS A 49 13.24 -9.25 -13.19
C LYS A 49 14.37 -8.30 -12.80
N THR A 50 15.18 -8.63 -11.80
CA THR A 50 16.33 -7.82 -11.35
C THR A 50 17.37 -7.67 -12.46
N ARG A 51 17.78 -8.76 -13.11
CA ARG A 51 18.74 -8.70 -14.24
C ARG A 51 18.24 -7.78 -15.36
N LYS A 52 16.95 -7.86 -15.70
CA LYS A 52 16.34 -7.00 -16.73
C LYS A 52 16.39 -5.52 -16.31
N ALA A 53 16.11 -5.22 -15.05
CA ALA A 53 16.17 -3.86 -14.51
C ALA A 53 17.61 -3.32 -14.49
N GLU A 54 18.59 -4.11 -14.08
CA GLU A 54 20.02 -3.73 -14.08
C GLU A 54 20.56 -3.48 -15.49
N LEU A 55 20.16 -4.31 -16.46
CA LEU A 55 20.49 -4.11 -17.87
C LEU A 55 19.88 -2.80 -18.41
N ALA A 56 18.63 -2.51 -18.06
CA ALA A 56 17.98 -1.27 -18.46
C ALA A 56 18.64 -0.03 -17.81
N ALA A 57 19.00 -0.12 -16.53
CA ALA A 57 19.71 0.94 -15.81
C ALA A 57 21.10 1.19 -16.41
N SER A 58 21.85 0.12 -16.72
CA SER A 58 23.19 0.23 -17.32
C SER A 58 23.14 0.87 -18.70
N ARG A 59 22.17 0.48 -19.52
CA ARG A 59 21.92 1.13 -20.83
C ARG A 59 21.62 2.61 -20.68
N LYS A 60 20.81 2.98 -19.69
CA LYS A 60 20.46 4.39 -19.43
C LYS A 60 21.65 5.21 -18.91
N ALA A 61 22.51 4.59 -18.11
CA ALA A 61 23.71 5.21 -17.55
C ALA A 61 24.91 5.22 -18.52
N GLY A 62 24.82 4.50 -19.66
CA GLY A 62 25.94 4.32 -20.57
C GLY A 62 27.08 3.48 -19.99
N THR A 63 26.80 2.70 -18.94
CA THR A 63 27.79 1.86 -18.25
C THR A 63 27.76 0.43 -18.76
N GLN A 64 28.87 -0.28 -18.57
CA GLN A 64 28.95 -1.69 -18.91
C GLN A 64 27.93 -2.48 -18.07
N PRO A 65 27.17 -3.41 -18.67
CA PRO A 65 26.20 -4.20 -17.93
C PRO A 65 26.90 -5.09 -16.89
N PRO A 66 26.28 -5.30 -15.70
CA PRO A 66 26.86 -6.12 -14.66
C PRO A 66 27.00 -7.57 -15.11
N ASP A 67 27.99 -8.27 -14.54
CA ASP A 67 28.24 -9.67 -14.86
C ASP A 67 27.05 -10.54 -14.44
N ARG A 68 26.66 -11.48 -15.31
CA ARG A 68 25.52 -12.40 -15.09
C ARG A 68 25.72 -13.29 -13.86
N SER A 69 26.98 -13.51 -13.46
CA SER A 69 27.37 -14.35 -12.32
C SER A 69 27.10 -13.72 -10.94
N SER A 70 26.82 -12.40 -10.89
CA SER A 70 26.67 -11.65 -9.64
C SER A 70 25.42 -12.03 -8.83
N LEU A 71 24.32 -12.38 -9.49
CA LEU A 71 23.05 -12.72 -8.85
C LEU A 71 22.84 -14.24 -8.81
N LYS A 72 22.90 -14.80 -7.59
CA LYS A 72 22.73 -16.24 -7.31
C LYS A 72 21.34 -16.52 -6.71
N SER A 73 20.81 -17.72 -6.97
CA SER A 73 19.53 -18.17 -6.38
C SER A 73 19.64 -18.49 -4.89
N LYS A 74 20.81 -18.95 -4.45
CA LYS A 74 21.11 -19.22 -3.06
C LYS A 74 22.39 -18.48 -2.67
N VAL A 75 22.31 -17.65 -1.63
CA VAL A 75 23.44 -16.92 -1.06
C VAL A 75 23.51 -17.28 0.42
N LEU A 76 24.67 -17.75 0.89
CA LEU A 76 24.93 -17.96 2.31
C LEU A 76 25.86 -16.87 2.80
N VAL A 77 25.55 -16.29 3.96
CA VAL A 77 26.38 -15.29 4.63
C VAL A 77 26.35 -15.54 6.13
N ALA A 78 27.53 -15.60 6.75
CA ALA A 78 27.67 -15.71 8.20
C ALA A 78 27.88 -14.31 8.80
N TYR A 79 27.14 -13.96 9.84
CA TYR A 79 27.28 -12.68 10.54
C TYR A 79 27.70 -12.90 11.99
N ARG A 80 28.88 -12.43 12.37
CA ARG A 80 29.29 -12.39 13.77
C ARG A 80 28.61 -11.22 14.48
N VAL A 81 27.80 -11.51 15.48
CA VAL A 81 26.90 -10.53 16.11
C VAL A 81 26.88 -10.69 17.63
N ASN A 82 26.42 -9.64 18.31
CA ASN A 82 26.24 -9.63 19.76
C ASN A 82 24.80 -10.00 20.15
N LEU A 83 24.65 -11.08 20.90
CA LEU A 83 23.40 -11.62 21.41
C LEU A 83 22.63 -10.58 22.25
N GLY A 84 23.34 -9.82 23.09
CA GLY A 84 22.73 -8.77 23.92
C GLY A 84 22.08 -7.67 23.10
N ALA A 85 22.76 -7.23 22.02
CA ALA A 85 22.22 -6.23 21.10
C ALA A 85 20.98 -6.75 20.36
N LEU A 86 21.01 -8.00 19.86
CA LEU A 86 19.87 -8.63 19.20
C LEU A 86 18.65 -8.72 20.11
N LYS A 87 18.81 -9.25 21.33
CA LYS A 87 17.70 -9.41 22.29
C LYS A 87 17.10 -8.07 22.71
N LYS A 88 17.93 -7.03 22.82
CA LYS A 88 17.49 -5.68 23.20
C LYS A 88 16.63 -5.02 22.13
N HIS A 89 16.93 -5.24 20.85
CA HIS A 89 16.33 -4.52 19.74
C HIS A 89 15.39 -5.35 18.86
N SER A 90 15.25 -6.66 19.15
CA SER A 90 14.34 -7.57 18.46
C SER A 90 13.70 -8.56 19.43
N LYS A 91 12.37 -8.58 19.52
CA LYS A 91 11.69 -9.61 20.33
C LYS A 91 11.73 -10.98 19.66
N TYR A 92 11.80 -11.02 18.34
CA TYR A 92 12.01 -12.26 17.59
C TYR A 92 13.29 -12.97 18.06
N PHE A 93 14.43 -12.27 18.05
CA PHE A 93 15.70 -12.84 18.52
C PHE A 93 15.70 -13.06 20.03
N SER A 94 15.02 -12.21 20.81
CA SER A 94 14.82 -12.45 22.24
C SER A 94 14.15 -13.80 22.51
N ASN A 95 13.10 -14.14 21.75
CA ASN A 95 12.37 -15.39 21.92
C ASN A 95 13.16 -16.58 21.37
N LEU A 96 13.67 -16.49 20.13
CA LEU A 96 14.39 -17.57 19.45
C LEU A 96 15.66 -17.98 20.20
N LEU A 97 16.41 -16.99 20.72
CA LEU A 97 17.76 -17.20 21.30
C LEU A 97 17.77 -17.25 22.84
N SER A 98 16.61 -17.23 23.50
CA SER A 98 16.52 -17.34 24.97
C SER A 98 15.58 -18.41 25.47
N ASN A 99 14.54 -18.77 24.69
CA ASN A 99 13.58 -19.78 25.13
C ASN A 99 14.15 -21.18 24.87
N SER A 100 14.33 -21.96 25.94
CA SER A 100 14.87 -23.33 25.90
C SER A 100 14.03 -24.33 25.11
N GLN A 101 12.82 -23.97 24.68
CA GLN A 101 12.01 -24.77 23.75
C GLN A 101 12.59 -24.77 22.33
N PHE A 102 13.30 -23.71 21.95
CA PHE A 102 13.97 -23.61 20.65
C PHE A 102 15.32 -24.31 20.68
N ARG A 103 15.66 -24.95 19.55
CA ARG A 103 16.93 -25.67 19.39
C ARG A 103 18.11 -24.70 19.44
N GLU A 104 17.92 -23.52 18.87
CA GLU A 104 18.87 -22.43 18.75
C GLU A 104 19.34 -21.97 20.13
N ALA A 105 18.42 -21.77 21.08
CA ALA A 105 18.77 -21.39 22.45
C ALA A 105 19.61 -22.46 23.17
N LYS A 106 19.32 -23.76 22.93
CA LYS A 106 20.12 -24.86 23.49
C LYS A 106 21.53 -24.89 22.91
N ILE A 107 21.67 -24.72 21.58
CA ILE A 107 22.97 -24.65 20.92
C ILE A 107 23.85 -23.56 21.54
N ILE A 108 23.28 -22.39 21.79
CA ILE A 108 24.00 -21.27 22.43
C ILE A 108 24.44 -21.67 23.84
N SER A 109 23.53 -22.18 24.66
CA SER A 109 23.83 -22.58 26.03
C SER A 109 24.94 -23.64 26.10
N ASP A 110 24.82 -24.70 25.28
CA ASP A 110 25.75 -25.83 25.29
C ASP A 110 27.16 -25.39 24.85
N ILE A 111 27.26 -24.52 23.84
CA ILE A 111 28.55 -24.02 23.34
C ILE A 111 29.16 -23.00 24.29
N HIS A 112 28.37 -22.08 24.85
CA HIS A 112 28.85 -21.14 25.86
C HIS A 112 29.33 -21.86 27.12
N GLU A 113 28.67 -22.94 27.54
CA GLU A 113 29.12 -23.78 28.65
C GLU A 113 30.44 -24.49 28.33
N LYS A 114 30.58 -25.05 27.12
CA LYS A 114 31.85 -25.65 26.65
C LYS A 114 33.00 -24.64 26.64
N LEU A 115 32.78 -23.43 26.14
CA LEU A 115 33.78 -22.36 26.14
C LEU A 115 34.17 -21.95 27.56
N ALA A 116 33.20 -21.86 28.47
CA ALA A 116 33.44 -21.58 29.87
C ALA A 116 34.28 -22.68 30.54
N GLN A 117 34.02 -23.97 30.24
CA GLN A 117 34.83 -25.10 30.72
C GLN A 117 36.27 -25.03 30.20
N LEU A 118 36.47 -24.57 28.96
CA LEU A 118 37.78 -24.33 28.35
C LEU A 118 38.46 -23.03 28.85
N LYS A 119 37.80 -22.26 29.73
CA LYS A 119 38.24 -20.94 30.23
C LYS A 119 38.50 -19.91 29.12
N ILE A 120 37.89 -20.10 27.96
CA ILE A 120 37.92 -19.15 26.85
C ILE A 120 36.75 -18.18 27.05
N LYS A 121 37.02 -16.88 27.05
CA LYS A 121 35.94 -15.89 27.07
C LYS A 121 35.26 -15.89 25.70
N VAL A 122 33.93 -15.87 25.70
CA VAL A 122 33.14 -15.91 24.46
C VAL A 122 33.51 -14.76 23.50
N ASN A 123 33.84 -13.58 24.02
CA ASN A 123 34.22 -12.42 23.21
C ASN A 123 35.62 -12.52 22.58
N GLU A 124 36.47 -13.42 23.08
CA GLU A 124 37.84 -13.67 22.59
C GLU A 124 37.93 -15.00 21.83
N ALA A 125 36.82 -15.75 21.72
CA ALA A 125 36.76 -17.03 21.03
C ALA A 125 36.90 -16.87 19.51
N ASP A 126 37.48 -17.89 18.87
CA ASP A 126 37.54 -18.00 17.43
C ASP A 126 36.14 -18.28 16.86
N VAL A 127 35.92 -17.86 15.62
CA VAL A 127 34.60 -17.92 14.95
C VAL A 127 34.11 -19.36 14.81
N ASP A 128 35.03 -20.30 14.61
CA ASP A 128 34.74 -21.74 14.50
C ASP A 128 34.25 -22.34 15.82
N ASP A 129 34.59 -21.72 16.96
CA ASP A 129 34.21 -22.18 18.30
C ASP A 129 32.92 -21.51 18.82
N LEU A 130 32.44 -20.47 18.14
CA LEU A 130 31.19 -19.77 18.49
C LEU A 130 29.95 -20.59 18.09
N PRO A 131 28.77 -20.32 18.68
CA PRO A 131 27.53 -20.96 18.26
C PRO A 131 27.04 -20.41 16.90
N TRP A 132 26.87 -21.32 15.93
CA TRP A 132 26.31 -21.03 14.61
C TRP A 132 24.80 -21.29 14.59
N ILE A 133 24.03 -20.25 14.29
CA ILE A 133 22.56 -20.28 14.31
C ILE A 133 22.03 -20.14 12.89
N PRO A 134 21.42 -21.20 12.32
CA PRO A 134 20.91 -21.16 10.95
C PRO A 134 19.62 -20.35 10.87
N ILE A 135 19.53 -19.48 9.87
CA ILE A 135 18.34 -18.69 9.53
C ILE A 135 18.10 -18.79 8.02
N THR A 136 16.87 -19.03 7.61
CA THR A 136 16.48 -19.02 6.19
C THR A 136 15.61 -17.80 5.90
N ASP A 137 15.91 -17.11 4.79
CA ASP A 137 15.18 -15.95 4.30
C ASP A 137 14.81 -16.11 2.82
N ASP A 138 13.52 -16.10 2.52
CA ASP A 138 12.97 -16.15 1.16
C ASP A 138 12.64 -14.77 0.57
N ASP A 139 12.43 -14.72 -0.75
CA ASP A 139 12.10 -13.50 -1.49
C ASP A 139 10.60 -13.24 -1.61
N ASP A 140 9.72 -14.05 -1.02
CA ASP A 140 8.29 -14.01 -1.34
C ASP A 140 7.62 -12.69 -0.95
N ALA A 141 7.92 -12.20 0.24
CA ALA A 141 7.39 -10.94 0.75
C ALA A 141 7.95 -9.71 0.02
N THR A 142 9.21 -9.78 -0.44
CA THR A 142 9.96 -8.60 -0.91
C THR A 142 10.10 -8.53 -2.42
N LYS A 143 10.03 -9.69 -3.11
CA LYS A 143 10.37 -9.89 -4.53
C LYS A 143 11.64 -9.13 -4.95
N ALA A 144 12.64 -9.15 -4.07
CA ALA A 144 13.91 -8.45 -4.23
C ALA A 144 15.08 -9.43 -4.18
N ALA A 145 16.03 -9.27 -5.10
CA ALA A 145 17.35 -9.88 -5.00
C ALA A 145 18.28 -8.97 -4.20
N GLY A 146 19.34 -9.53 -3.61
CA GLY A 146 20.34 -8.74 -2.87
C GLY A 146 19.93 -8.39 -1.43
N ARG A 147 19.06 -9.20 -0.81
CA ARG A 147 18.49 -8.94 0.54
C ARG A 147 19.54 -9.08 1.65
N GLU A 148 20.64 -9.76 1.38
CA GLU A 148 21.78 -9.83 2.27
C GLU A 148 22.31 -8.44 2.66
N ASN A 149 22.24 -7.47 1.75
CA ASN A 149 22.64 -6.09 2.04
C ASN A 149 21.67 -5.40 3.03
N ALA A 150 20.37 -5.66 2.89
CA ALA A 150 19.36 -5.13 3.80
C ALA A 150 19.44 -5.80 5.18
N MET A 151 19.67 -7.12 5.22
CA MET A 151 19.94 -7.84 6.47
C MET A 151 21.18 -7.30 7.17
N GLU A 152 22.28 -7.11 6.43
CA GLU A 152 23.52 -6.59 7.00
C GLU A 152 23.31 -5.19 7.60
N ASP A 153 22.62 -4.31 6.88
CA ASP A 153 22.29 -2.97 7.39
C ASP A 153 21.37 -3.02 8.61
N ILE A 154 20.39 -3.95 8.67
CA ILE A 154 19.57 -4.17 9.87
C ILE A 154 20.42 -4.58 11.06
N LEU A 155 21.36 -5.52 10.86
CA LEU A 155 22.26 -5.97 11.91
C LEU A 155 23.16 -4.81 12.37
N ASN A 156 23.73 -4.02 11.45
CA ASN A 156 24.49 -2.81 11.81
C ASN A 156 23.64 -1.83 12.62
N ILE A 157 22.40 -1.57 12.22
CA ILE A 157 21.46 -0.68 12.93
C ILE A 157 21.19 -1.18 14.35
N ILE A 158 20.93 -2.48 14.53
CA ILE A 158 20.70 -3.09 15.85
C ILE A 158 21.94 -2.93 16.74
N HIS A 159 23.13 -3.04 16.16
CA HIS A 159 24.41 -2.87 16.87
C HIS A 159 24.87 -1.41 16.96
N GLN A 160 24.02 -0.44 16.56
CA GLN A 160 24.33 1.00 16.58
C GLN A 160 25.59 1.36 15.78
N ARG A 161 25.82 0.64 14.68
CA ARG A 161 26.88 0.88 13.71
C ARG A 161 26.32 1.55 12.46
N PRO A 162 27.13 2.32 11.72
CA PRO A 162 26.69 2.97 10.49
C PRO A 162 26.28 1.92 9.44
N THR A 163 25.23 2.21 8.69
CA THR A 163 24.83 1.40 7.54
C THR A 163 25.86 1.50 6.42
N LYS A 164 26.07 0.40 5.69
CA LYS A 164 26.85 0.40 4.44
C LYS A 164 26.11 1.18 3.36
N THR A 165 24.79 1.00 3.28
CA THR A 165 23.97 1.76 2.34
C THR A 165 23.77 3.18 2.85
N SER A 166 24.33 4.16 2.13
CA SER A 166 24.24 5.59 2.50
C SER A 166 23.12 6.36 1.81
N ARG A 167 22.49 5.77 0.78
CA ARG A 167 21.37 6.36 0.04
C ARG A 167 20.34 5.29 -0.31
N GLY A 168 19.25 5.23 0.45
CA GLY A 168 18.16 4.30 0.19
C GLY A 168 17.37 4.66 -1.07
N THR A 169 17.04 3.65 -1.89
CA THR A 169 15.97 3.74 -2.90
C THR A 169 14.65 3.29 -2.30
N MET A 170 13.50 3.57 -2.93
CA MET A 170 12.19 3.10 -2.43
C MET A 170 12.15 1.58 -2.33
N SER A 171 12.67 0.87 -3.34
CA SER A 171 12.73 -0.60 -3.34
C SER A 171 13.57 -1.12 -2.17
N TYR A 172 14.78 -0.57 -1.99
CA TYR A 172 15.66 -0.96 -0.87
C TYR A 172 15.03 -0.68 0.49
N VAL A 173 14.44 0.50 0.71
CA VAL A 173 13.78 0.84 1.98
C VAL A 173 12.55 -0.05 2.22
N THR A 174 11.86 -0.48 1.16
CA THR A 174 10.76 -1.45 1.27
C THR A 174 11.26 -2.80 1.74
N THR A 175 12.33 -3.32 1.12
CA THR A 175 12.99 -4.56 1.56
C THR A 175 13.44 -4.44 3.01
N LEU A 176 14.11 -3.33 3.37
CA LEU A 176 14.56 -3.05 4.72
C LEU A 176 13.41 -3.06 5.74
N ALA A 177 12.28 -2.41 5.41
CA ALA A 177 11.11 -2.37 6.28
C ALA A 177 10.45 -3.76 6.46
N ILE A 178 10.31 -4.53 5.38
CA ILE A 178 9.72 -5.88 5.42
C ILE A 178 10.61 -6.84 6.23
N VAL A 179 11.92 -6.82 5.99
CA VAL A 179 12.87 -7.65 6.75
C VAL A 179 12.90 -7.21 8.22
N ALA A 180 12.86 -5.90 8.49
CA ALA A 180 12.81 -5.41 9.86
C ALA A 180 11.53 -5.82 10.60
N ASP A 181 10.39 -5.88 9.92
CA ASP A 181 9.12 -6.38 10.44
C ASP A 181 9.18 -7.88 10.73
N ARG A 182 9.69 -8.68 9.77
CA ARG A 182 9.92 -10.12 9.92
C ARG A 182 10.74 -10.47 11.17
N PHE A 183 11.78 -9.68 11.45
CA PHE A 183 12.65 -9.86 12.63
C PHE A 183 12.28 -8.97 13.83
N ASP A 184 11.09 -8.34 13.84
CA ASP A 184 10.58 -7.47 14.90
C ASP A 184 11.60 -6.44 15.44
N CYS A 185 12.27 -5.73 14.52
CA CYS A 185 13.27 -4.69 14.82
C CYS A 185 12.95 -3.34 14.15
N VAL A 186 11.71 -3.17 13.70
CA VAL A 186 11.16 -1.98 13.02
C VAL A 186 11.47 -0.68 13.75
N ALA A 187 11.40 -0.66 15.08
CA ALA A 187 11.66 0.54 15.89
C ALA A 187 13.12 1.03 15.79
N ALA A 188 14.08 0.13 15.56
CA ALA A 188 15.46 0.50 15.33
C ALA A 188 15.63 1.14 13.94
N VAL A 189 15.07 0.51 12.91
CA VAL A 189 15.12 0.97 11.52
C VAL A 189 14.39 2.30 11.31
N ALA A 190 13.23 2.48 11.94
CA ALA A 190 12.43 3.71 11.82
C ALA A 190 13.20 4.98 12.26
N ARG A 191 14.09 4.86 13.25
CA ARG A 191 14.93 5.97 13.72
C ARG A 191 15.99 6.35 12.69
N VAL A 192 16.63 5.34 12.08
CA VAL A 192 17.74 5.49 11.13
C VAL A 192 17.29 5.99 9.76
N LEU A 193 16.04 5.69 9.36
CA LEU A 193 15.50 6.09 8.06
C LEU A 193 15.65 7.60 7.78
N ASN A 194 15.36 8.43 8.79
CA ASN A 194 15.33 9.88 8.66
C ASN A 194 16.70 10.55 8.97
N THR A 195 17.62 9.85 9.64
CA THR A 195 18.92 10.41 10.04
C THR A 195 20.04 9.97 9.11
N ASP A 196 20.19 8.68 8.86
CA ASP A 196 21.44 8.12 8.32
C ASP A 196 21.30 7.71 6.85
N LEU A 197 20.13 7.18 6.46
CA LEU A 197 19.89 6.63 5.12
C LEU A 197 19.68 7.69 4.02
N LYS A 198 19.66 8.99 4.37
CA LYS A 198 19.39 10.14 3.48
C LYS A 198 18.23 9.89 2.50
N PHE A 199 17.22 9.14 2.95
CA PHE A 199 16.15 8.66 2.08
C PHE A 199 15.21 9.79 1.67
N LYS A 200 14.90 9.87 0.37
CA LYS A 200 13.91 10.80 -0.17
C LYS A 200 12.72 10.02 -0.70
N TRP A 201 11.55 10.28 -0.12
CA TRP A 201 10.29 9.73 -0.55
C TRP A 201 9.98 10.14 -2.01
N PRO A 202 9.76 9.20 -2.93
CA PRO A 202 9.51 9.51 -4.33
C PRO A 202 8.13 10.17 -4.54
N LEU A 203 8.05 11.06 -5.55
CA LEU A 203 6.81 11.68 -5.99
C LEU A 203 6.12 10.79 -7.05
N THR A 204 4.83 10.55 -6.87
CA THR A 204 4.00 9.67 -7.73
C THR A 204 2.80 10.36 -8.38
N SER A 205 2.41 11.54 -7.89
CA SER A 205 1.13 12.22 -8.17
C SER A 205 0.80 12.52 -9.64
N ASN A 206 1.77 12.51 -10.56
CA ASN A 206 1.56 12.98 -11.95
C ASN A 206 1.74 11.88 -13.02
N LYS A 207 2.10 10.65 -12.64
CA LYS A 207 2.38 9.57 -13.61
C LYS A 207 1.20 8.61 -13.63
N PRO A 208 0.67 8.17 -14.79
CA PRO A 208 -0.48 7.26 -14.82
C PRO A 208 -0.22 5.98 -14.02
N LEU A 209 -1.26 5.45 -13.36
CA LEU A 209 -1.16 4.18 -12.62
C LEU A 209 -1.32 2.96 -13.52
N ARG A 210 -1.92 3.13 -14.71
CA ARG A 210 -2.17 2.07 -15.68
C ARG A 210 -1.47 2.40 -16.99
N SER A 211 -0.86 1.41 -17.63
CA SER A 211 -0.33 1.53 -18.99
C SER A 211 -1.44 1.32 -20.02
N ASP A 212 -1.18 1.69 -21.28
CA ASP A 212 -2.15 1.55 -22.38
C ASP A 212 -2.60 0.10 -22.61
N ASP A 213 -1.79 -0.89 -22.22
CA ASP A 213 -2.11 -2.32 -22.25
C ASP A 213 -2.92 -2.81 -21.04
N GLY A 214 -3.32 -1.89 -20.17
CA GLY A 214 -4.18 -2.14 -19.03
C GLY A 214 -3.47 -2.69 -17.79
N ARG A 215 -2.13 -2.83 -17.80
CA ARG A 215 -1.36 -3.36 -16.67
C ARG A 215 -1.04 -2.29 -15.62
N PRO A 216 -0.84 -2.68 -14.35
CA PRO A 216 -0.35 -1.76 -13.32
C PRO A 216 1.06 -1.28 -13.65
N THR A 217 1.27 0.01 -13.49
CA THR A 217 2.56 0.66 -13.71
C THR A 217 3.43 0.58 -12.46
N GLU A 218 4.73 0.84 -12.64
CA GLU A 218 5.65 1.05 -11.52
C GLU A 218 5.17 2.16 -10.57
N THR A 219 4.33 3.09 -11.03
CA THR A 219 3.80 4.17 -10.17
C THR A 219 2.91 3.62 -9.05
N GLU A 220 2.02 2.67 -9.37
CA GLU A 220 1.13 2.06 -8.38
C GLU A 220 1.93 1.20 -7.39
N GLN A 221 2.90 0.45 -7.90
CA GLN A 221 3.83 -0.32 -7.08
C GLN A 221 4.56 0.58 -6.08
N VAL A 222 5.13 1.70 -6.55
CA VAL A 222 5.81 2.67 -5.67
C VAL A 222 4.84 3.29 -4.67
N LEU A 223 3.62 3.61 -5.07
CA LEU A 223 2.60 4.18 -4.18
C LEU A 223 2.24 3.21 -3.05
N ARG A 224 2.02 1.93 -3.37
CA ARG A 224 1.79 0.87 -2.39
C ARG A 224 2.98 0.63 -1.47
N GLN A 225 4.18 0.61 -2.02
CA GLN A 225 5.42 0.53 -1.23
C GLN A 225 5.51 1.70 -0.24
N LYS A 226 5.15 2.92 -0.65
CA LYS A 226 5.10 4.08 0.26
C LYS A 226 4.13 3.85 1.42
N VAL A 227 2.93 3.32 1.14
CA VAL A 227 1.92 3.01 2.17
C VAL A 227 2.46 1.96 3.15
N LEU A 228 2.97 0.83 2.64
CA LEU A 228 3.50 -0.25 3.46
C LEU A 228 4.68 0.22 4.33
N VAL A 229 5.68 0.89 3.76
CA VAL A 229 6.84 1.39 4.51
C VAL A 229 6.40 2.41 5.57
N ALA A 230 5.49 3.31 5.23
CA ALA A 230 4.99 4.28 6.20
C ALA A 230 4.20 3.64 7.33
N TRP A 231 3.49 2.54 7.06
CA TRP A 231 2.79 1.74 8.07
C TRP A 231 3.78 1.03 9.00
N LEU A 232 4.67 0.22 8.43
CA LEU A 232 5.65 -0.57 9.19
C LEU A 232 6.54 0.34 10.02
N LEU A 233 7.24 1.29 9.39
CA LEU A 233 8.20 2.17 10.07
C LEU A 233 7.55 3.33 10.85
N GLY A 234 6.22 3.34 11.00
CA GLY A 234 5.48 4.33 11.77
C GLY A 234 5.74 5.77 11.36
N GLN A 235 5.41 6.12 10.12
CA GLN A 235 5.59 7.46 9.53
C GLN A 235 4.21 8.12 9.26
N PRO A 236 3.59 8.79 10.25
CA PRO A 236 2.18 9.19 10.17
C PRO A 236 1.84 10.10 8.99
N MET A 237 2.66 11.14 8.75
CA MET A 237 2.43 12.08 7.65
C MET A 237 2.57 11.42 6.28
N ARG A 238 3.52 10.48 6.15
CA ARG A 238 3.75 9.76 4.89
C ARG A 238 2.64 8.75 4.62
N LEU A 239 2.12 8.13 5.67
CA LEU A 239 0.97 7.24 5.56
C LEU A 239 -0.27 8.03 5.12
N GLN A 240 -0.56 9.15 5.76
CA GLN A 240 -1.71 9.99 5.39
C GLN A 240 -1.63 10.46 3.94
N GLN A 241 -0.48 10.98 3.52
CA GLN A 241 -0.26 11.42 2.13
C GLN A 241 -0.47 10.27 1.13
N SER A 242 0.14 9.12 1.39
CA SER A 242 0.14 8.00 0.43
C SER A 242 -1.21 7.28 0.37
N THR A 243 -1.89 7.14 1.51
CA THR A 243 -3.25 6.55 1.56
C THR A 243 -4.29 7.45 0.90
N ARG A 244 -4.22 8.77 1.13
CA ARG A 244 -5.07 9.73 0.40
C ARG A 244 -4.82 9.66 -1.10
N GLU A 245 -3.55 9.65 -1.52
CA GLU A 245 -3.20 9.54 -2.94
C GLU A 245 -3.76 8.25 -3.54
N LEU A 246 -3.64 7.11 -2.86
CA LEU A 246 -4.17 5.83 -3.35
C LEU A 246 -5.71 5.84 -3.45
N ILE A 247 -6.41 6.38 -2.45
CA ILE A 247 -7.88 6.55 -2.50
C ILE A 247 -8.30 7.40 -3.69
N MET A 248 -7.64 8.55 -3.89
CA MET A 248 -7.99 9.51 -4.94
C MET A 248 -7.79 8.94 -6.35
N ARG A 249 -6.74 8.14 -6.53
CA ARG A 249 -6.32 7.63 -7.85
C ARG A 249 -6.88 6.25 -8.18
N GLY A 250 -7.24 5.46 -7.17
CA GLY A 250 -7.71 4.10 -7.36
C GLY A 250 -6.59 3.06 -7.32
N SER A 251 -7.01 1.81 -7.47
CA SER A 251 -6.10 0.68 -7.57
C SER A 251 -6.60 -0.42 -8.50
N SER A 252 -5.66 -1.07 -9.20
CA SER A 252 -5.93 -2.22 -10.05
C SER A 252 -6.52 -3.40 -9.28
N LEU A 253 -6.20 -3.54 -7.99
CA LEU A 253 -6.75 -4.59 -7.12
C LEU A 253 -8.22 -4.34 -6.75
N TRP A 254 -8.72 -3.13 -6.98
CA TRP A 254 -10.11 -2.76 -6.68
C TRP A 254 -11.02 -2.94 -7.89
N SER A 255 -10.48 -3.44 -9.01
CA SER A 255 -11.26 -3.80 -10.20
C SER A 255 -12.12 -5.03 -9.94
N GLU A 256 -13.39 -4.96 -10.33
CA GLU A 256 -14.27 -6.14 -10.37
C GLU A 256 -13.81 -7.19 -11.39
N PHE A 257 -12.96 -6.79 -12.34
CA PHE A 257 -12.39 -7.64 -13.38
C PHE A 257 -10.94 -8.05 -13.07
N TYR A 258 -10.48 -7.87 -11.82
CA TYR A 258 -9.13 -8.23 -11.43
C TYR A 258 -8.91 -9.75 -11.55
N ASP A 259 -7.90 -10.13 -12.34
CA ASP A 259 -7.45 -11.52 -12.45
C ASP A 259 -6.52 -11.86 -11.27
N THR A 260 -6.93 -12.83 -10.47
CA THR A 260 -6.22 -13.24 -9.25
C THR A 260 -4.90 -13.95 -9.57
N ASP A 261 -4.72 -14.44 -10.81
CA ASP A 261 -3.50 -15.10 -11.28
C ASP A 261 -2.36 -14.11 -11.63
N ALA A 262 -2.52 -12.82 -11.35
CA ALA A 262 -1.45 -11.84 -11.51
C ALA A 262 -0.31 -12.07 -10.48
N ASP A 263 0.93 -11.98 -10.96
CA ASP A 263 2.25 -12.10 -10.29
C ASP A 263 2.50 -11.12 -9.08
N MET A 264 1.45 -10.59 -8.46
CA MET A 264 1.44 -9.51 -7.47
C MET A 264 1.44 -10.03 -6.03
N THR A 265 2.38 -10.94 -5.73
CA THR A 265 2.46 -11.62 -4.42
C THR A 265 3.31 -10.88 -3.37
N ALA A 266 4.02 -9.83 -3.75
CA ALA A 266 4.81 -9.04 -2.81
C ALA A 266 3.92 -8.35 -1.76
N SER A 267 4.44 -8.15 -0.54
CA SER A 267 3.65 -7.70 0.61
C SER A 267 2.97 -6.35 0.43
N TRP A 268 3.50 -5.45 -0.41
CA TRP A 268 2.86 -4.14 -0.62
C TRP A 268 1.57 -4.23 -1.45
N TRP A 269 1.32 -5.33 -2.16
CA TRP A 269 0.06 -5.56 -2.87
C TRP A 269 -1.06 -5.97 -1.94
N ASN A 270 -0.75 -6.51 -0.75
CA ASN A 270 -1.74 -6.89 0.26
C ASN A 270 -1.45 -6.13 1.55
N LEU A 271 -2.00 -4.91 1.66
CA LEU A 271 -1.72 -4.05 2.80
C LEU A 271 -2.27 -4.66 4.11
N PRO A 272 -1.49 -4.63 5.21
CA PRO A 272 -1.82 -5.34 6.45
C PRO A 272 -2.94 -4.65 7.26
N ASP A 273 -3.36 -5.30 8.35
CA ASP A 273 -4.23 -4.73 9.39
C ASP A 273 -5.56 -4.14 8.89
N GLY A 274 -6.15 -4.76 7.86
CA GLY A 274 -7.41 -4.35 7.24
C GLY A 274 -7.33 -3.03 6.47
N LEU A 275 -6.12 -2.53 6.20
CA LEU A 275 -5.93 -1.27 5.47
C LEU A 275 -6.44 -1.38 4.03
N GLU A 276 -6.22 -2.49 3.34
CA GLU A 276 -6.64 -2.63 1.94
C GLU A 276 -8.17 -2.50 1.81
N GLU A 277 -8.92 -3.21 2.64
CA GLU A 277 -10.39 -3.21 2.66
C GLU A 277 -10.95 -1.83 3.03
N GLU A 278 -10.35 -1.17 4.03
CA GLU A 278 -10.75 0.17 4.44
C GLU A 278 -10.50 1.21 3.34
N LEU A 279 -9.33 1.20 2.70
CA LEU A 279 -8.99 2.14 1.63
C LEU A 279 -9.93 1.97 0.42
N ARG A 280 -10.20 0.73 0.04
CA ARG A 280 -11.18 0.40 -1.00
C ARG A 280 -12.56 0.93 -0.62
N HIS A 281 -13.03 0.65 0.59
CA HIS A 281 -14.35 1.07 1.05
C HIS A 281 -14.51 2.60 1.09
N ARG A 282 -13.50 3.33 1.57
CA ARG A 282 -13.52 4.82 1.55
C ARG A 282 -13.64 5.37 0.15
N ARG A 283 -12.90 4.79 -0.81
CA ARG A 283 -13.00 5.17 -2.22
C ARG A 283 -14.39 4.90 -2.78
N GLU A 284 -14.97 3.73 -2.51
CA GLU A 284 -16.33 3.39 -2.94
C GLU A 284 -17.34 4.42 -2.44
N CYS A 285 -17.28 4.79 -1.16
CA CYS A 285 -18.11 5.85 -0.58
C CYS A 285 -17.97 7.18 -1.35
N ILE A 286 -16.73 7.59 -1.65
CA ILE A 286 -16.45 8.82 -2.38
C ILE A 286 -17.00 8.76 -3.82
N ILE A 287 -16.70 7.70 -4.56
CA ILE A 287 -17.18 7.52 -5.93
C ILE A 287 -18.70 7.44 -5.97
N ASN A 288 -19.33 6.72 -5.03
CA ASN A 288 -20.78 6.64 -4.91
C ASN A 288 -21.39 8.03 -4.67
N THR A 289 -20.76 8.84 -3.81
CA THR A 289 -21.16 10.23 -3.55
C THR A 289 -21.05 11.08 -4.81
N VAL A 290 -19.93 11.02 -5.56
CA VAL A 290 -19.78 11.74 -6.83
C VAL A 290 -20.86 11.33 -7.83
N SER A 291 -21.04 10.02 -8.03
CA SER A 291 -22.04 9.44 -8.93
C SER A 291 -23.48 9.77 -8.51
N SER A 292 -23.72 10.03 -7.21
CA SER A 292 -25.06 10.41 -6.71
C SER A 292 -25.51 11.77 -7.25
N VAL A 293 -24.57 12.68 -7.56
CA VAL A 293 -24.88 13.99 -8.16
C VAL A 293 -25.52 13.81 -9.53
N GLN A 294 -24.92 12.97 -10.37
CA GLN A 294 -25.43 12.67 -11.70
C GLN A 294 -26.79 11.97 -11.61
N ARG A 295 -26.90 10.95 -10.75
CA ARG A 295 -28.17 10.22 -10.52
C ARG A 295 -29.28 11.15 -10.05
N HIS A 296 -29.00 12.05 -9.12
CA HIS A 296 -29.96 13.02 -8.60
C HIS A 296 -30.53 13.92 -9.69
N PHE A 297 -29.66 14.56 -10.48
CA PHE A 297 -30.16 15.44 -11.54
C PHE A 297 -30.83 14.69 -12.68
N LEU A 298 -30.35 13.50 -13.06
CA LEU A 298 -31.02 12.65 -14.03
C LEU A 298 -32.43 12.27 -13.55
N ALA A 299 -32.58 11.84 -12.30
CA ALA A 299 -33.88 11.52 -11.72
C ALA A 299 -34.79 12.76 -11.66
N LEU A 300 -34.25 13.90 -11.21
CA LEU A 300 -34.97 15.16 -11.06
C LEU A 300 -35.53 15.67 -12.40
N PHE A 301 -34.72 15.70 -13.46
CA PHE A 301 -35.13 16.18 -14.79
C PHE A 301 -35.91 15.13 -15.61
N SER A 302 -35.80 13.84 -15.26
CA SER A 302 -36.64 12.78 -15.84
C SER A 302 -37.96 12.61 -15.09
N SER A 303 -38.11 13.26 -13.93
CA SER A 303 -39.36 13.26 -13.18
C SER A 303 -40.44 14.03 -13.95
N ARG A 304 -41.69 13.85 -13.54
CA ARG A 304 -42.82 14.63 -14.07
C ARG A 304 -42.94 16.02 -13.42
N GLU A 305 -42.04 16.35 -12.49
CA GLU A 305 -42.08 17.59 -11.74
C GLU A 305 -41.32 18.69 -12.46
N ARG A 306 -41.97 19.85 -12.63
CA ARG A 306 -41.39 21.00 -13.34
C ARG A 306 -40.21 21.59 -12.56
N GLN A 307 -39.04 21.62 -13.21
CA GLN A 307 -37.79 22.13 -12.65
C GLN A 307 -37.54 23.59 -13.00
N CYS A 308 -37.94 24.02 -14.19
CA CYS A 308 -37.93 25.42 -14.59
C CYS A 308 -39.03 26.19 -13.83
N LYS A 309 -38.60 27.03 -12.88
CA LYS A 309 -39.51 27.85 -12.05
C LYS A 309 -39.80 29.25 -12.63
N LEU A 310 -39.32 29.56 -13.84
CA LEU A 310 -39.48 30.88 -14.45
C LEU A 310 -40.91 31.17 -14.96
N GLY A 311 -41.74 30.13 -15.12
CA GLY A 311 -43.18 30.30 -15.39
C GLY A 311 -43.55 30.68 -16.83
N TYR A 312 -42.60 30.66 -17.77
CA TYR A 312 -42.86 30.84 -19.20
C TYR A 312 -43.56 29.62 -19.82
N ASP A 313 -44.27 29.81 -20.93
CA ASP A 313 -44.90 28.70 -21.69
C ASP A 313 -43.86 27.66 -22.17
N SER A 314 -42.66 28.13 -22.45
CA SER A 314 -41.47 27.34 -22.80
C SER A 314 -40.82 26.61 -21.63
N SER A 315 -41.31 26.76 -20.38
CA SER A 315 -40.67 26.16 -19.20
C SER A 315 -40.64 24.63 -19.27
N ALA A 316 -41.68 23.99 -19.79
CA ALA A 316 -41.69 22.54 -19.98
C ALA A 316 -40.67 22.09 -21.04
N ALA A 317 -40.55 22.85 -22.14
CA ALA A 317 -39.54 22.60 -23.17
C ALA A 317 -38.11 22.83 -22.62
N CYS A 318 -37.93 23.78 -21.69
CA CYS A 318 -36.67 24.01 -21.01
C CYS A 318 -36.21 22.77 -20.24
N ASP A 319 -37.09 22.13 -19.46
CA ASP A 319 -36.73 20.93 -18.68
C ASP A 319 -36.28 19.77 -19.58
N SER A 320 -37.03 19.50 -20.67
CA SER A 320 -36.65 18.47 -21.65
C SER A 320 -35.34 18.83 -22.38
N TYR A 321 -35.13 20.10 -22.71
CA TYR A 321 -33.89 20.58 -23.31
C TYR A 321 -32.70 20.36 -22.37
N GLN A 322 -32.83 20.71 -21.09
CA GLN A 322 -31.77 20.51 -20.09
C GLN A 322 -31.45 19.03 -19.88
N LEU A 323 -32.47 18.15 -19.84
CA LEU A 323 -32.26 16.70 -19.77
C LEU A 323 -31.44 16.18 -20.98
N GLY A 324 -31.81 16.60 -22.19
CA GLY A 324 -31.09 16.22 -23.41
C GLY A 324 -29.65 16.72 -23.43
N GLN A 325 -29.40 17.97 -23.02
CA GLN A 325 -28.04 18.50 -22.91
C GLN A 325 -27.21 17.80 -21.84
N MET A 326 -27.82 17.44 -20.71
CA MET A 326 -27.18 16.67 -19.64
C MET A 326 -26.75 15.29 -20.13
N LEU A 327 -27.66 14.52 -20.73
CA LEU A 327 -27.34 13.20 -21.29
C LEU A 327 -26.23 13.29 -22.34
N LYS A 328 -26.34 14.24 -23.28
CA LYS A 328 -25.31 14.47 -24.30
C LYS A 328 -23.95 14.76 -23.68
N PHE A 329 -23.89 15.62 -22.67
CA PHE A 329 -22.64 15.95 -21.98
C PHE A 329 -22.05 14.74 -21.25
N LEU A 330 -22.85 14.05 -20.43
CA LEU A 330 -22.38 12.92 -19.62
C LEU A 330 -21.87 11.77 -20.50
N VAL A 331 -22.58 11.43 -21.58
CA VAL A 331 -22.16 10.38 -22.51
C VAL A 331 -20.90 10.81 -23.28
N ASN A 332 -20.86 12.03 -23.82
CA ASN A 332 -19.69 12.52 -24.58
C ASN A 332 -18.41 12.60 -23.74
N LYS A 333 -18.53 12.72 -22.42
CA LYS A 333 -17.42 12.79 -21.47
C LYS A 333 -17.12 11.46 -20.79
N ASN A 334 -17.75 10.36 -21.21
CA ASN A 334 -17.62 9.04 -20.60
C ASN A 334 -17.92 9.01 -19.09
N LEU A 335 -18.84 9.88 -18.66
CA LEU A 335 -19.33 9.96 -17.27
C LEU A 335 -20.59 9.11 -17.06
N LEU A 336 -21.22 8.67 -18.15
CA LEU A 336 -22.39 7.81 -18.18
C LEU A 336 -22.33 6.96 -19.45
N PHE A 337 -22.62 5.66 -19.32
CA PHE A 337 -22.71 4.74 -20.44
C PHE A 337 -24.16 4.31 -20.63
N LEU A 338 -24.66 4.41 -21.85
CA LEU A 338 -25.99 3.91 -22.21
C LEU A 338 -25.83 2.49 -22.73
N VAL A 339 -26.39 1.53 -22.00
CA VAL A 339 -26.40 0.12 -22.36
C VAL A 339 -27.82 -0.31 -22.68
N ASP A 340 -28.00 -1.10 -23.74
CA ASP A 340 -29.26 -1.77 -24.02
C ASP A 340 -29.30 -3.15 -23.35
N TYR A 341 -30.35 -3.93 -23.61
CA TYR A 341 -30.50 -5.29 -23.06
C TYR A 341 -29.66 -6.35 -23.79
N SER A 342 -28.82 -5.97 -24.75
CA SER A 342 -27.95 -6.91 -25.46
C SER A 342 -26.82 -7.37 -24.55
N PRO A 343 -26.49 -8.68 -24.53
CA PRO A 343 -25.30 -9.17 -23.84
C PRO A 343 -23.99 -8.49 -24.27
N ALA A 344 -23.92 -8.02 -25.52
CA ALA A 344 -22.74 -7.31 -26.05
C ALA A 344 -22.50 -5.95 -25.36
N SER A 345 -23.56 -5.32 -24.86
CA SER A 345 -23.50 -3.99 -24.24
C SER A 345 -22.86 -3.99 -22.86
N LEU A 346 -22.81 -5.14 -22.17
CA LEU A 346 -22.08 -5.28 -20.91
C LEU A 346 -20.58 -5.07 -21.09
N ASN A 347 -20.02 -5.48 -22.23
CA ASN A 347 -18.61 -5.28 -22.55
C ASN A 347 -18.26 -3.82 -22.89
N MET A 348 -19.26 -2.94 -23.04
CA MET A 348 -19.05 -1.52 -23.36
C MET A 348 -18.79 -0.67 -22.12
N VAL A 349 -19.04 -1.19 -20.92
CA VAL A 349 -18.81 -0.46 -19.67
C VAL A 349 -17.35 -0.64 -19.26
N PRO A 350 -16.53 0.43 -19.26
CA PRO A 350 -15.14 0.32 -18.87
C PRO A 350 -15.00 0.09 -17.36
N ASP A 351 -13.90 -0.54 -16.97
CA ASP A 351 -13.50 -0.64 -15.57
C ASP A 351 -13.22 0.76 -14.99
N THR A 352 -13.93 1.08 -13.91
CA THR A 352 -13.89 2.39 -13.25
C THR A 352 -13.02 2.41 -11.99
N ALA A 353 -12.41 1.28 -11.61
CA ALA A 353 -11.63 1.17 -10.37
C ALA A 353 -10.45 2.16 -10.29
N MET A 354 -9.92 2.58 -11.45
CA MET A 354 -8.78 3.49 -11.59
C MET A 354 -9.12 4.93 -11.98
N ILE A 355 -10.40 5.32 -11.97
CA ILE A 355 -10.78 6.70 -12.31
C ILE A 355 -10.20 7.66 -11.26
N GLU A 356 -9.41 8.63 -11.69
CA GLU A 356 -8.91 9.66 -10.78
C GLU A 356 -10.04 10.60 -10.37
N ILE A 357 -10.33 10.68 -9.07
CA ILE A 357 -11.48 11.44 -8.54
C ILE A 357 -11.36 12.93 -8.91
N GLU A 358 -10.14 13.47 -8.90
CA GLU A 358 -9.88 14.87 -9.24
C GLU A 358 -10.17 15.17 -10.72
N GLU A 359 -9.82 14.24 -11.61
CA GLU A 359 -10.14 14.32 -13.04
C GLU A 359 -11.65 14.19 -13.28
N LEU A 360 -12.32 13.28 -12.55
CA LEU A 360 -13.76 13.11 -12.60
C LEU A 360 -14.50 14.40 -12.22
N LEU A 361 -14.12 15.03 -11.10
CA LEU A 361 -14.69 16.31 -10.66
C LEU A 361 -14.40 17.44 -11.64
N SER A 362 -13.18 17.49 -12.18
CA SER A 362 -12.79 18.49 -13.19
C SER A 362 -13.57 18.31 -14.49
N THR A 363 -13.87 17.07 -14.88
CA THR A 363 -14.69 16.76 -16.04
C THR A 363 -16.13 17.19 -15.82
N LEU A 364 -16.73 16.89 -14.66
CA LEU A 364 -18.08 17.36 -14.29
C LEU A 364 -18.18 18.90 -14.29
N GLN A 365 -17.13 19.60 -13.88
CA GLN A 365 -17.07 21.07 -13.87
C GLN A 365 -17.09 21.70 -15.27
N GLN A 366 -16.76 20.93 -16.32
CA GLN A 366 -16.86 21.36 -17.72
C GLN A 366 -18.30 21.36 -18.24
N CYS A 367 -19.30 21.10 -17.38
CA CYS A 367 -20.70 21.14 -17.77
C CYS A 367 -21.07 22.49 -18.44
N PRO A 368 -21.63 22.47 -19.65
CA PRO A 368 -21.95 23.69 -20.39
C PRO A 368 -23.17 24.40 -19.79
N SER A 369 -23.21 25.73 -19.93
CA SER A 369 -24.34 26.57 -19.50
C SER A 369 -25.34 26.80 -20.64
N TYR A 370 -25.72 25.74 -21.36
CA TYR A 370 -26.64 25.86 -22.49
C TYR A 370 -28.05 26.27 -22.05
N GLN A 371 -28.67 27.13 -22.82
CA GLN A 371 -30.01 27.68 -22.57
C GLN A 371 -30.86 27.47 -23.83
N ILE A 372 -32.14 27.20 -23.65
CA ILE A 372 -33.07 27.02 -24.77
C ILE A 372 -33.30 28.33 -25.53
N ASP A 373 -33.37 29.45 -24.82
CA ASP A 373 -33.51 30.81 -25.35
C ASP A 373 -32.98 31.84 -24.32
N LYS A 374 -33.12 33.14 -24.66
CA LYS A 374 -32.65 34.26 -23.82
C LYS A 374 -33.42 34.42 -22.50
N ASN A 375 -34.61 33.85 -22.37
CA ASN A 375 -35.46 33.99 -21.20
C ASN A 375 -35.10 32.97 -20.10
N HIS A 376 -34.38 31.90 -20.43
CA HIS A 376 -34.02 30.83 -19.47
C HIS A 376 -32.59 30.97 -18.97
N THR A 377 -32.23 32.18 -18.55
CA THR A 377 -30.95 32.40 -17.86
C THR A 377 -30.92 31.62 -16.55
N ASN A 378 -29.79 30.97 -16.25
CA ASN A 378 -29.57 30.18 -15.04
C ASN A 378 -30.43 28.92 -14.83
N CYS A 379 -31.24 28.50 -15.82
CA CYS A 379 -31.92 27.20 -15.78
C CYS A 379 -30.98 26.00 -16.01
N GLY A 380 -29.75 26.26 -16.44
CA GLY A 380 -28.78 25.22 -16.84
C GLY A 380 -28.20 24.42 -15.67
N LEU A 381 -27.88 23.16 -15.93
CA LEU A 381 -27.29 22.22 -14.97
C LEU A 381 -26.01 22.75 -14.30
N ARG A 382 -25.17 23.48 -15.05
CA ARG A 382 -23.89 24.04 -14.57
C ARG A 382 -24.06 24.84 -13.27
N VAL A 383 -25.05 25.74 -13.21
CA VAL A 383 -25.28 26.63 -12.06
C VAL A 383 -25.62 25.83 -10.80
N ARG A 384 -26.27 24.67 -10.95
CA ARG A 384 -26.60 23.76 -9.84
C ARG A 384 -25.41 22.90 -9.42
N LEU A 385 -24.59 22.46 -10.38
CA LEU A 385 -23.42 21.59 -10.13
C LEU A 385 -22.25 22.32 -9.45
N GLU A 386 -21.96 23.55 -9.86
CA GLU A 386 -20.73 24.24 -9.47
C GLU A 386 -20.55 24.40 -7.94
N PRO A 387 -21.58 24.79 -7.16
CA PRO A 387 -21.49 24.83 -5.69
C PRO A 387 -21.27 23.45 -5.07
N ILE A 388 -21.89 22.40 -5.62
CA ILE A 388 -21.77 21.02 -5.12
C ILE A 388 -20.33 20.52 -5.32
N LEU A 389 -19.78 20.71 -6.52
CA LEU A 389 -18.41 20.27 -6.84
C LEU A 389 -17.39 21.02 -5.98
N SER A 390 -17.59 22.33 -5.75
CA SER A 390 -16.72 23.11 -4.86
C SER A 390 -16.78 22.61 -3.40
N TYR A 391 -17.97 22.30 -2.90
CA TYR A 391 -18.15 21.74 -1.57
C TYR A 391 -17.48 20.36 -1.46
N MET A 392 -17.68 19.49 -2.45
CA MET A 392 -17.11 18.14 -2.48
C MET A 392 -15.59 18.17 -2.49
N ARG A 393 -14.96 19.06 -3.27
CA ARG A 393 -13.50 19.28 -3.25
C ARG A 393 -13.02 19.67 -1.85
N SER A 394 -13.76 20.53 -1.14
CA SER A 394 -13.43 20.92 0.23
C SER A 394 -13.48 19.73 1.19
N MET A 395 -14.47 18.84 1.04
CA MET A 395 -14.60 17.62 1.84
C MET A 395 -13.50 16.58 1.51
N LEU A 396 -13.01 16.52 0.28
CA LEU A 396 -11.88 15.65 -0.10
C LEU A 396 -10.53 16.11 0.48
N SER A 397 -10.44 17.36 0.92
CA SER A 397 -9.29 17.88 1.67
C SER A 397 -9.34 17.55 3.16
N ALA A 398 -10.42 16.95 3.65
CA ALA A 398 -10.55 16.54 5.04
C ALA A 398 -9.52 15.45 5.42
N GLY A 399 -9.00 15.51 6.65
CA GLY A 399 -7.99 14.57 7.13
C GLY A 399 -8.54 13.15 7.26
N VAL A 400 -9.85 13.05 7.50
CA VAL A 400 -10.60 11.80 7.64
C VAL A 400 -10.64 10.91 6.40
N ILE A 401 -10.31 11.45 5.22
CA ILE A 401 -10.19 10.67 3.98
C ILE A 401 -9.00 9.72 4.09
N ALA A 402 -7.88 10.20 4.63
CA ALA A 402 -6.65 9.43 4.80
C ALA A 402 -6.68 8.58 6.08
N ILE A 403 -5.75 7.62 6.20
CA ILE A 403 -5.60 6.83 7.43
C ILE A 403 -4.71 7.56 8.44
N PRO A 404 -5.24 8.02 9.60
CA PRO A 404 -4.42 8.57 10.67
C PRO A 404 -3.73 7.43 11.44
N TYR A 405 -2.40 7.32 11.33
CA TYR A 405 -1.62 6.21 11.91
C TYR A 405 -1.90 5.96 13.41
N ALA A 406 -1.79 7.02 14.22
CA ALA A 406 -1.87 6.92 15.67
C ALA A 406 -3.27 6.51 16.14
N ASP A 407 -4.30 7.06 15.50
CA ASP A 407 -5.68 6.73 15.79
C ASP A 407 -6.01 5.32 15.31
N TRP A 408 -5.61 4.94 14.09
CA TRP A 408 -5.85 3.60 13.53
C TRP A 408 -5.29 2.49 14.42
N LYS A 409 -4.08 2.68 14.98
CA LYS A 409 -3.51 1.71 15.93
C LYS A 409 -4.23 1.65 17.28
N LYS A 410 -4.85 2.74 17.73
CA LYS A 410 -5.46 2.82 19.07
C LYS A 410 -6.93 2.46 19.09
N ARG A 411 -7.69 2.91 18.09
CA ARG A 411 -9.16 2.82 18.01
C ARG A 411 -9.62 2.49 16.58
N PRO A 412 -9.13 1.38 15.97
CA PRO A 412 -9.41 1.08 14.56
C PRO A 412 -10.91 1.03 14.25
N THR A 413 -11.72 0.45 15.15
CA THR A 413 -13.17 0.31 14.99
C THR A 413 -13.93 1.63 14.96
N GLU A 414 -13.48 2.66 15.68
CA GLU A 414 -14.13 3.97 15.71
C GLU A 414 -13.79 4.84 14.48
N ILE A 415 -12.69 4.52 13.81
CA ILE A 415 -12.16 5.30 12.68
C ILE A 415 -12.51 4.65 11.37
N SER A 416 -12.58 3.32 11.33
CA SER A 416 -12.93 2.54 10.16
C SER A 416 -14.33 2.88 9.69
N TRP A 417 -14.42 3.35 8.45
CA TRP A 417 -15.70 3.59 7.79
C TRP A 417 -16.42 2.27 7.57
N LEU A 418 -15.65 1.21 7.28
CA LEU A 418 -16.18 -0.14 7.07
C LEU A 418 -16.82 -0.70 8.34
N ALA A 419 -16.10 -0.69 9.47
CA ALA A 419 -16.62 -1.18 10.73
C ALA A 419 -17.84 -0.38 11.21
N LEU A 420 -17.82 0.95 11.03
CA LEU A 420 -18.96 1.80 11.33
C LEU A 420 -20.18 1.45 10.47
N ARG A 421 -19.98 1.19 9.17
CA ARG A 421 -21.05 0.76 8.25
C ARG A 421 -21.63 -0.58 8.67
N GLU A 422 -20.79 -1.57 8.93
CA GLU A 422 -21.22 -2.90 9.35
C GLU A 422 -22.01 -2.86 10.65
N HIS A 423 -21.56 -2.06 11.62
CA HIS A 423 -22.29 -1.84 12.86
C HIS A 423 -23.66 -1.20 12.61
N THR A 424 -23.76 -0.19 11.72
CA THR A 424 -25.05 0.45 11.42
C THR A 424 -26.01 -0.47 10.68
N VAL A 425 -25.54 -1.27 9.72
CA VAL A 425 -26.40 -2.19 8.94
C VAL A 425 -26.87 -3.37 9.80
N GLY A 426 -26.09 -3.75 10.82
CA GLY A 426 -26.48 -4.78 11.79
C GLY A 426 -27.55 -4.33 12.79
N ASP A 427 -27.83 -3.03 12.89
CA ASP A 427 -28.84 -2.48 13.79
C ASP A 427 -30.24 -2.61 13.17
N LYS A 428 -31.16 -3.29 13.87
CA LYS A 428 -32.53 -3.54 13.41
C LYS A 428 -33.37 -2.27 13.32
N ASP A 429 -33.01 -1.25 14.08
CA ASP A 429 -33.71 0.04 14.11
C ASP A 429 -33.07 1.09 13.18
N TYR A 430 -32.11 0.66 12.34
CA TYR A 430 -31.40 1.56 11.44
C TYR A 430 -32.34 2.27 10.46
N GLN A 431 -32.22 3.59 10.39
CA GLN A 431 -32.87 4.43 9.40
C GLN A 431 -31.83 4.96 8.41
N PRO A 432 -32.08 4.88 7.09
CA PRO A 432 -31.16 5.42 6.08
C PRO A 432 -30.86 6.90 6.31
N LYS A 433 -29.57 7.23 6.32
CA LYS A 433 -29.10 8.60 6.52
C LYS A 433 -29.09 9.34 5.19
N LYS A 434 -29.94 10.36 5.09
CA LYS A 434 -29.99 11.25 3.94
C LYS A 434 -29.15 12.51 4.17
N PHE A 435 -28.18 12.75 3.29
CA PHE A 435 -27.42 13.99 3.26
C PHE A 435 -28.19 15.06 2.47
N HIS A 436 -28.37 16.24 3.06
CA HIS A 436 -29.01 17.38 2.40
C HIS A 436 -27.97 18.46 2.09
N PHE A 437 -27.78 18.73 0.81
CA PHE A 437 -26.98 19.87 0.36
C PHE A 437 -27.81 21.15 0.47
N THR A 438 -27.30 22.15 1.18
CA THR A 438 -27.98 23.45 1.33
C THR A 438 -27.05 24.59 0.96
N ARG A 439 -27.62 25.73 0.56
CA ARG A 439 -26.83 26.95 0.31
C ARG A 439 -26.02 27.41 1.54
N ALA A 440 -26.53 27.16 2.75
CA ALA A 440 -25.83 27.47 3.98
C ALA A 440 -24.56 26.62 4.15
N ILE A 441 -24.67 25.31 3.91
CA ILE A 441 -23.52 24.39 3.96
C ILE A 441 -22.49 24.73 2.87
N ALA A 442 -22.95 25.06 1.66
CA ALA A 442 -22.06 25.42 0.55
C ALA A 442 -21.23 26.70 0.80
N ASN A 443 -21.78 27.66 1.55
CA ASN A 443 -21.15 28.95 1.85
C ASN A 443 -20.58 29.03 3.26
N ASP A 444 -20.44 27.90 3.96
CA ASP A 444 -19.94 27.89 5.32
C ASP A 444 -18.50 28.41 5.37
N GLN A 445 -18.28 29.49 6.13
CA GLN A 445 -16.96 30.15 6.22
C GLN A 445 -15.89 29.21 6.79
N ARG A 446 -16.28 28.19 7.56
CA ARG A 446 -15.36 27.20 8.14
C ARG A 446 -14.69 26.32 7.09
N LEU A 447 -15.28 26.20 5.89
CA LEU A 447 -14.69 25.45 4.77
C LEU A 447 -13.40 26.08 4.23
N ARG A 448 -13.12 27.34 4.57
CA ARG A 448 -11.91 28.06 4.15
C ARG A 448 -10.66 27.67 4.95
N TYR A 449 -10.82 26.93 6.04
CA TYR A 449 -9.72 26.52 6.92
C TYR A 449 -9.51 25.00 6.83
N GLU A 450 -8.41 24.58 6.19
CA GLU A 450 -8.01 23.17 6.13
C GLU A 450 -7.71 22.61 7.54
N GLY A 451 -8.18 21.40 7.84
CA GLY A 451 -7.85 20.67 9.07
C GLY A 451 -8.72 20.98 10.30
N ALA A 452 -9.84 21.68 10.16
CA ALA A 452 -10.78 21.85 11.26
C ALA A 452 -11.53 20.53 11.55
N LEU A 453 -11.59 20.11 12.82
CA LEU A 453 -12.31 18.89 13.28
C LEU A 453 -13.76 18.79 12.77
N TYR A 454 -14.39 19.95 12.57
CA TYR A 454 -15.74 20.03 12.02
C TYR A 454 -15.83 19.55 10.56
N VAL A 455 -14.80 19.82 9.75
CA VAL A 455 -14.73 19.40 8.33
C VAL A 455 -14.65 17.88 8.22
N ASP A 456 -13.96 17.19 9.14
CA ASP A 456 -13.92 15.73 9.16
C ASP A 456 -15.30 15.13 9.44
N THR A 457 -16.09 15.75 10.32
CA THR A 457 -17.45 15.30 10.62
C THR A 457 -18.38 15.55 9.43
N MET A 458 -18.28 16.70 8.78
CA MET A 458 -19.04 17.02 7.56
C MET A 458 -18.68 16.05 6.42
N ALA A 459 -17.40 15.76 6.23
CA ALA A 459 -16.93 14.85 5.20
C ALA A 459 -17.46 13.43 5.43
N LYS A 460 -17.37 12.89 6.67
CA LYS A 460 -17.98 11.60 7.00
C LYS A 460 -19.49 11.60 6.76
N ALA A 461 -20.20 12.64 7.23
CA ALA A 461 -21.64 12.73 7.06
C ALA A 461 -22.07 12.77 5.58
N MET A 462 -21.26 13.39 4.71
CA MET A 462 -21.51 13.41 3.28
C MET A 462 -21.14 12.07 2.61
N PHE A 463 -19.93 11.57 2.82
CA PHE A 463 -19.44 10.40 2.08
C PHE A 463 -20.03 9.06 2.55
N MET A 464 -20.44 8.97 3.82
CA MET A 464 -21.04 7.78 4.41
C MET A 464 -22.58 7.84 4.49
N ALA A 465 -23.23 8.77 3.78
CA ALA A 465 -24.68 8.80 3.67
C ALA A 465 -25.20 7.63 2.82
N ASP A 466 -26.46 7.23 3.03
CA ASP A 466 -27.14 6.23 2.19
C ASP A 466 -27.81 6.90 0.97
N GLU A 467 -28.28 8.13 1.17
CA GLU A 467 -28.93 8.94 0.14
C GLU A 467 -28.40 10.38 0.14
N TRP A 468 -28.45 11.03 -1.02
CA TRP A 468 -28.06 12.42 -1.19
C TRP A 468 -29.17 13.21 -1.86
N ASP A 469 -29.52 14.34 -1.27
CA ASP A 469 -30.32 15.38 -1.91
C ASP A 469 -29.42 16.55 -2.24
N TRP A 470 -29.17 16.73 -3.54
CA TRP A 470 -28.32 17.79 -4.06
C TRP A 470 -29.10 19.06 -4.42
N THR A 471 -30.40 19.13 -4.10
CA THR A 471 -31.22 20.31 -4.35
C THR A 471 -31.00 21.32 -3.22
N PRO A 472 -30.44 22.52 -3.49
CA PRO A 472 -30.08 23.45 -2.42
C PRO A 472 -31.28 24.03 -1.64
N GLU A 473 -32.48 23.94 -2.22
CA GLU A 473 -33.75 24.48 -1.73
C GLU A 473 -34.90 23.56 -2.19
N ASN A 474 -35.61 22.97 -1.24
CA ASN A 474 -37.04 22.66 -1.38
C ASN A 474 -37.84 23.76 -0.71
#